data_AF-A0A2S0KKB5-F1
#
_entry.id   AF-A0A2S0KKB5-F1
#
_cell.length_a   1.000
_cell.length_b   1.000
_cell.length_c   1.000
_cell.angle_alpha   90.00
_cell.angle_beta   90.00
_cell.angle_gamma   90.00
#
_symmetry.space_group_name_H-M   'P 1'
#
loop_
_entity.id
_entity.type
_entity.pdbx_description
1 polymer ?
#
loop_
_entity_poly.entity_id
_entity_poly.type
_entity_poly.pdbx_seq_one_letter_code
_entity_poly.pdbx_strand_id
1 'polypeptide(L)'
;MDQRLLGRAVAELDAIITAAGLGAHGLTAISVDTQAVACRIRQVSDVDLVGGGGTDMALGLAVAAELRPRPELTVVITDGYTPWPNAPIPGMTVIVTVVGHGDREDLPPTPDWMVRVECTDDDR
;
A
#
# COMPACT_ATOMS: atom_id res chain seq x y z
N MET A 1 -8.94 -7.62 -6.71
CA MET A 1 -7.58 -7.99 -6.26
C MET A 1 -7.41 -9.51 -6.09
N ASP A 2 -6.36 -10.09 -6.69
CA ASP A 2 -5.97 -11.51 -6.54
C ASP A 2 -5.23 -11.75 -5.21
N GLN A 3 -5.67 -12.74 -4.45
CA GLN A 3 -5.10 -13.09 -3.14
C GLN A 3 -3.67 -13.63 -3.19
N ARG A 4 -3.26 -14.30 -4.27
CA ARG A 4 -1.91 -14.85 -4.46
C ARG A 4 -0.90 -13.75 -4.71
N LEU A 5 -1.17 -12.87 -5.67
CA LEU A 5 -0.31 -11.73 -5.97
C LEU A 5 -0.21 -10.79 -4.77
N LEU A 6 -1.32 -10.58 -4.07
CA LEU A 6 -1.35 -9.82 -2.84
C LEU A 6 -0.48 -10.46 -1.74
N GLY A 7 -0.63 -11.76 -1.51
CA GLY A 7 0.21 -12.49 -0.55
C GLY A 7 1.69 -12.43 -0.90
N ARG A 8 2.04 -12.48 -2.19
CA ARG A 8 3.42 -12.32 -2.68
C ARG A 8 3.96 -10.93 -2.38
N ALA A 9 3.21 -9.87 -2.71
CA ALA A 9 3.61 -8.49 -2.44
C ALA A 9 3.87 -8.25 -0.94
N VAL A 10 3.03 -8.82 -0.08
CA VAL A 10 3.16 -8.75 1.39
C VAL A 10 4.41 -9.47 1.88
N ALA A 11 4.65 -10.69 1.39
CA ALA A 11 5.84 -11.46 1.76
C ALA A 11 7.15 -10.79 1.32
N GLU A 12 7.17 -10.22 0.11
CA GLU A 12 8.34 -9.46 -0.38
C GLU A 12 8.57 -8.19 0.45
N LEU A 13 7.49 -7.47 0.83
CA LEU A 13 7.61 -6.30 1.70
C LEU A 13 8.18 -6.65 3.07
N ASP A 14 7.69 -7.74 3.68
CA ASP A 14 8.16 -8.20 4.98
C ASP A 14 9.64 -8.60 4.94
N ALA A 15 10.07 -9.25 3.84
CA ALA A 15 11.47 -9.57 3.59
C ALA A 15 12.35 -8.31 3.44
N ILE A 16 11.87 -7.28 2.73
CA ILE A 16 12.60 -6.01 2.57
C ILE A 16 12.75 -5.29 3.91
N ILE A 17 11.67 -5.17 4.70
CA ILE A 17 11.69 -4.53 6.02
C ILE A 17 12.68 -5.26 6.94
N THR A 18 12.62 -6.59 6.96
CA THR A 18 13.54 -7.43 7.73
C THR A 18 14.99 -7.23 7.29
N ALA A 19 15.27 -7.28 5.98
CA ALA A 19 16.61 -7.12 5.42
C ALA A 19 17.19 -5.71 5.65
N ALA A 20 16.34 -4.69 5.63
CA ALA A 20 16.72 -3.31 5.89
C ALA A 20 17.05 -3.02 7.36
N GLY A 21 16.83 -3.99 8.27
CA GLY A 21 17.04 -3.80 9.71
C GLY A 21 16.09 -2.77 10.32
N LEU A 22 15.02 -2.41 9.60
CA LEU A 22 13.90 -1.59 10.08
C LEU A 22 13.06 -2.46 10.99
N GLY A 23 13.59 -2.80 12.17
CA GLY A 23 12.95 -3.73 13.10
C GLY A 23 11.50 -3.32 13.43
N ALA A 24 10.72 -4.26 13.97
CA ALA A 24 9.29 -4.18 14.31
C ALA A 24 8.81 -2.92 15.09
N HIS A 25 9.71 -2.03 15.49
CA HIS A 25 9.43 -0.73 16.09
C HIS A 25 9.22 0.34 15.02
N GLY A 26 8.03 0.39 14.44
CA GLY A 26 7.73 1.47 13.48
C GLY A 26 6.54 1.22 12.58
N LEU A 27 6.14 -0.05 12.42
CA LEU A 27 5.09 -0.41 11.49
C LEU A 27 3.70 -0.05 12.00
N THR A 28 2.96 0.65 11.15
CA THR A 28 1.54 0.92 11.32
C THR A 28 0.85 0.45 10.05
N ALA A 29 -0.07 -0.50 10.18
CA ALA A 29 -0.99 -0.85 9.11
C ALA A 29 -2.15 0.13 9.11
N ILE A 30 -2.66 0.44 7.91
CA ILE A 30 -3.91 1.18 7.75
C ILE A 30 -4.81 0.34 6.89
N SER A 31 -5.91 -0.14 7.46
CA SER A 31 -6.97 -0.79 6.71
C SER A 31 -7.87 0.28 6.10
N VAL A 32 -8.10 0.23 4.79
CA VAL A 32 -8.84 1.27 4.05
C VAL A 32 -9.99 0.63 3.26
N ASP A 33 -11.19 0.92 3.72
CA ASP A 33 -12.47 0.70 3.01
C ASP A 33 -13.16 2.09 2.91
N THR A 34 -14.46 2.17 3.15
CA THR A 34 -15.24 3.38 3.47
C THR A 34 -14.71 4.15 4.69
N GLN A 35 -13.89 3.52 5.52
CA GLN A 35 -13.15 4.15 6.62
C GLN A 35 -11.68 3.69 6.60
N ALA A 36 -10.80 4.54 7.13
CA ALA A 36 -9.39 4.23 7.30
C ALA A 36 -9.03 4.12 8.78
N VAL A 37 -8.57 2.94 9.21
CA VAL A 37 -8.22 2.65 10.61
C VAL A 37 -6.77 2.20 10.70
N ALA A 38 -5.99 2.89 11.54
CA ALA A 38 -4.59 2.59 11.77
C ALA A 38 -4.39 1.66 12.98
N CYS A 39 -3.55 0.62 12.84
CA CYS A 39 -3.15 -0.25 13.93
C CYS A 39 -1.64 -0.53 13.90
N ARG A 40 -1.03 -0.70 15.07
CA ARG A 40 0.39 -1.06 15.19
C ARG A 40 0.54 -2.55 14.94
N ILE A 41 1.48 -2.90 14.07
CA ILE A 41 1.80 -4.30 13.72
C ILE A 41 3.25 -4.60 14.05
N ARG A 42 3.60 -5.89 14.18
CA ARG A 42 4.99 -6.31 14.41
C ARG A 42 5.69 -6.68 13.12
N GLN A 43 4.94 -7.21 12.17
CA GLN A 43 5.37 -7.67 10.85
C GLN A 43 4.24 -7.41 9.85
N VAL A 44 4.53 -7.33 8.56
CA VAL A 44 3.53 -6.99 7.54
C VAL A 44 2.47 -8.08 7.42
N SER A 45 2.86 -9.33 7.64
CA SER A 45 1.95 -10.48 7.62
C SER A 45 0.90 -10.49 8.74
N ASP A 46 0.98 -9.57 9.70
CA ASP A 46 -0.07 -9.40 10.73
C ASP A 46 -1.32 -8.68 10.18
N VAL A 47 -1.27 -8.15 8.95
CA VAL A 47 -2.39 -7.42 8.34
C VAL A 47 -3.38 -8.41 7.74
N ASP A 48 -4.61 -8.41 8.26
CA ASP A 48 -5.73 -9.09 7.62
C ASP A 48 -6.17 -8.32 6.36
N LEU A 49 -5.77 -8.84 5.20
CA LEU A 49 -6.07 -8.23 3.91
C LEU A 49 -7.47 -8.65 3.45
N VAL A 50 -8.47 -7.92 3.93
CA VAL A 50 -9.87 -8.12 3.52
C VAL A 50 -10.21 -7.10 2.43
N GLY A 51 -10.53 -7.59 1.23
CA GLY A 51 -11.05 -6.75 0.16
C GLY A 51 -12.52 -6.42 0.40
N GLY A 52 -12.83 -5.13 0.57
CA GLY A 52 -14.20 -4.59 0.57
C GLY A 52 -14.29 -3.53 -0.52
N GLY A 53 -15.25 -3.65 -1.44
CA GLY A 53 -15.44 -2.64 -2.49
C GLY A 53 -15.79 -1.28 -1.87
N GLY A 54 -15.17 -0.20 -2.35
CA GLY A 54 -15.38 1.16 -1.82
C GLY A 54 -14.12 1.85 -1.28
N THR A 55 -12.95 1.23 -1.41
CA THR A 55 -11.65 1.80 -1.00
C THR A 55 -11.42 3.20 -1.55
N ASP A 56 -11.11 4.15 -0.66
CA ASP A 56 -10.62 5.48 -0.99
C ASP A 56 -9.20 5.69 -0.41
N MET A 57 -8.19 5.60 -1.27
CA MET A 57 -6.79 5.80 -0.87
C MET A 57 -6.48 7.25 -0.49
N ALA A 58 -7.28 8.23 -0.94
CA ALA A 58 -7.14 9.60 -0.43
C ALA A 58 -7.46 9.65 1.07
N LEU A 59 -8.49 8.92 1.53
CA LEU A 59 -8.80 8.81 2.96
C LEU A 59 -7.70 8.07 3.74
N GLY A 60 -7.22 6.94 3.20
CA GLY A 60 -6.13 6.17 3.81
C GLY A 60 -4.85 6.98 4.02
N LEU A 61 -4.45 7.73 2.99
CA LEU A 61 -3.25 8.57 3.04
C LEU A 61 -3.44 9.81 3.92
N ALA A 62 -4.66 10.34 4.04
CA ALA A 62 -4.96 11.40 5.00
C ALA A 62 -4.76 10.92 6.45
N VAL A 63 -5.25 9.71 6.79
CA VAL A 63 -5.01 9.09 8.10
C VAL A 63 -3.51 8.86 8.35
N ALA A 64 -2.77 8.40 7.35
CA ALA A 64 -1.32 8.25 7.46
C ALA A 64 -0.62 9.58 7.82
N ALA A 65 -1.02 10.68 7.18
CA ALA A 65 -0.45 12.01 7.40
C ALA A 65 -0.70 12.58 8.81
N GLU A 66 -1.72 12.08 9.49
CA GLU A 66 -2.11 12.46 10.85
C GLU A 66 -1.38 11.68 11.94
N LEU A 67 -0.79 10.52 11.61
CA LEU A 67 -0.02 9.72 12.56
C LEU A 67 1.12 10.52 13.22
N ARG A 68 1.45 10.15 14.46
CA ARG A 68 2.53 10.75 15.25
C ARG A 68 3.41 9.64 15.86
N PRO A 69 4.70 9.54 15.48
CA PRO A 69 5.36 10.33 14.43
C PRO A 69 4.71 10.11 13.05
N ARG A 70 4.78 11.12 12.18
CA ARG A 70 4.32 10.99 10.80
C ARG A 70 5.25 10.02 10.06
N PRO A 71 4.73 9.04 9.30
CA PRO A 71 5.57 8.18 8.48
C PRO A 71 6.26 8.99 7.38
N GLU A 72 7.58 8.81 7.24
CA GLU A 72 8.35 9.36 6.12
C GLU A 72 8.14 8.54 4.84
N LEU A 73 7.78 7.26 4.99
CA LEU A 73 7.51 6.31 3.93
C LEU A 73 6.17 5.62 4.19
N THR A 74 5.30 5.59 3.19
CA THR A 74 4.04 4.84 3.21
C THR A 74 3.95 3.96 1.99
N VAL A 75 3.70 2.67 2.19
CA VAL A 75 3.54 1.69 1.12
C VAL A 75 2.06 1.33 1.02
N VAL A 76 1.51 1.48 -0.18
CA VAL A 76 0.12 1.15 -0.51
C VAL A 76 0.13 -0.06 -1.41
N ILE A 77 -0.67 -1.08 -1.09
CA ILE A 77 -0.87 -2.27 -1.94
C ILE A 77 -2.34 -2.27 -2.38
N THR A 78 -2.60 -2.18 -3.68
CA THR A 78 -3.95 -2.03 -4.24
C THR A 78 -3.99 -2.50 -5.69
N ASP A 79 -5.17 -2.78 -6.24
CA ASP A 79 -5.37 -2.94 -7.69
C ASP A 79 -5.52 -1.61 -8.44
N GLY A 80 -5.47 -0.48 -7.72
CA GLY A 80 -5.40 0.87 -8.27
C GLY A 80 -6.76 1.49 -8.60
N TYR A 81 -7.86 0.74 -8.50
CA TYR A 81 -9.23 1.23 -8.74
C TYR A 81 -9.79 1.97 -7.52
N THR A 82 -9.20 3.12 -7.21
CA THR A 82 -9.53 3.93 -6.04
C THR A 82 -9.30 5.41 -6.31
N PRO A 83 -10.08 6.33 -5.71
CA PRO A 83 -9.71 7.72 -5.67
C PRO A 83 -8.32 7.93 -5.06
N TRP A 84 -7.53 8.81 -5.69
CA TRP A 84 -6.21 9.19 -5.23
C TRP A 84 -6.19 10.67 -4.78
N PRO A 85 -5.30 11.06 -3.85
CA PRO A 85 -5.10 12.46 -3.53
C PRO A 85 -4.53 13.24 -4.73
N ASN A 86 -5.04 14.45 -4.94
CA ASN A 86 -4.65 15.30 -6.06
C ASN A 86 -3.27 15.95 -5.92
N ALA A 87 -2.64 15.89 -4.74
CA ALA A 87 -1.37 16.54 -4.46
C ALA A 87 -0.50 15.71 -3.50
N PRO A 88 0.83 15.87 -3.55
CA PRO A 88 1.75 15.22 -2.63
C PRO A 88 1.48 15.59 -1.16
N ILE A 89 1.79 14.65 -0.26
CA ILE A 89 1.70 14.87 1.19
C ILE A 89 3.08 15.31 1.70
N PRO A 90 3.24 16.53 2.26
CA PRO A 90 4.55 17.04 2.66
C PRO A 90 5.26 16.14 3.69
N GLY A 91 6.51 15.77 3.37
CA GLY A 91 7.36 14.95 4.23
C GLY A 91 7.03 13.45 4.21
N MET A 92 6.22 12.99 3.25
CA MET A 92 5.84 11.58 3.12
C MET A 92 6.08 11.11 1.68
N THR A 93 6.94 10.10 1.53
CA THR A 93 7.12 9.35 0.28
C THR A 93 6.06 8.27 0.21
N VAL A 94 5.32 8.23 -0.91
CA VAL A 94 4.29 7.22 -1.14
C VAL A 94 4.76 6.27 -2.24
N ILE A 95 4.89 4.99 -1.89
CA ILE A 95 5.11 3.90 -2.84
C ILE A 95 3.79 3.18 -3.03
N VAL A 96 3.34 3.05 -4.27
CA VAL A 96 2.14 2.30 -4.63
C VAL A 96 2.54 1.04 -5.39
N THR A 97 2.31 -0.11 -4.76
CA THR A 97 2.36 -1.42 -5.39
C THR A 97 1.00 -1.71 -6.01
N VAL A 98 0.91 -1.58 -7.34
CA VAL A 98 -0.28 -1.93 -8.11
C VAL A 98 -0.26 -3.41 -8.44
N VAL A 99 -1.28 -4.13 -7.98
CA VAL A 99 -1.42 -5.58 -8.12
C VAL A 99 -2.55 -5.89 -9.09
N GLY A 100 -2.26 -6.59 -10.18
CA GLY A 100 -3.28 -6.93 -11.17
C GLY A 100 -2.83 -8.00 -12.15
N HIS A 101 -3.76 -8.40 -13.02
CA HIS A 101 -3.47 -9.32 -14.12
C HIS A 101 -3.49 -8.56 -15.44
N GLY A 102 -2.70 -9.04 -16.41
CA GLY A 102 -2.66 -8.49 -17.74
C GLY A 102 -1.46 -7.60 -17.99
N ASP A 103 -1.49 -6.90 -19.12
CA ASP A 103 -0.39 -6.06 -19.54
C ASP A 103 -0.38 -4.77 -18.71
N ARG A 104 0.79 -4.16 -18.53
CA ARG A 104 0.95 -2.91 -17.75
C ARG A 104 -0.01 -1.80 -18.17
N GLU A 105 -0.36 -1.77 -19.46
CA GLU A 105 -1.26 -0.79 -20.07
C GLU A 105 -2.70 -0.90 -19.56
N ASP A 106 -3.08 -2.05 -19.01
CA ASP A 106 -4.42 -2.32 -18.47
C ASP A 106 -4.57 -1.86 -17.02
N LEU A 107 -3.46 -1.61 -16.31
CA LEU A 107 -3.49 -1.23 -14.91
C LEU A 107 -3.91 0.25 -14.73
N PRO A 108 -4.75 0.57 -13.74
CA PRO A 108 -5.14 1.96 -13.47
C PRO A 108 -3.93 2.86 -13.23
N PRO A 109 -3.97 4.12 -13.70
CA PRO A 109 -2.91 5.07 -13.44
C PRO A 109 -2.87 5.44 -11.95
N THR A 110 -1.68 5.82 -11.49
CA THR A 110 -1.42 6.42 -10.18
C THR A 110 -0.90 7.84 -10.39
N PRO A 111 -1.10 8.77 -9.44
CA PRO A 111 -0.48 10.09 -9.52
C PRO A 111 1.04 10.02 -9.75
N ASP A 112 1.57 10.95 -10.54
CA ASP A 112 2.97 11.00 -10.99
C ASP A 112 3.98 11.26 -9.86
N TRP A 113 3.53 11.88 -8.78
CA TRP A 113 4.34 12.14 -7.58
C TRP A 113 4.52 10.91 -6.69
N MET A 114 3.81 9.82 -6.95
CA MET A 114 3.98 8.55 -6.23
C MET A 114 5.00 7.66 -6.95
N VAL A 115 5.79 6.92 -6.18
CA VAL A 115 6.64 5.88 -6.76
C VAL A 115 5.76 4.66 -7.04
N ARG A 116 5.65 4.27 -8.31
CA ARG A 116 4.85 3.12 -8.72
C ARG A 116 5.71 1.87 -8.82
N VAL A 117 5.23 0.79 -8.22
CA VAL A 117 5.73 -0.59 -8.38
C VAL A 117 4.57 -1.42 -8.92
N GLU A 118 4.85 -2.32 -9.84
CA GLU A 118 3.82 -3.17 -10.45
C GLU A 118 4.11 -4.62 -10.09
N CYS A 119 3.07 -5.32 -9.66
CA CYS A 119 3.12 -6.74 -9.35
C CYS A 119 2.06 -7.43 -10.20
N THR A 120 2.49 -7.87 -11.38
CA THR A 120 1.68 -8.63 -12.33
C THR A 120 2.14 -10.08 -12.38
N ASP A 121 1.23 -10.99 -12.68
CA ASP A 121 1.62 -12.35 -13.06
C ASP A 121 2.26 -12.29 -14.46
N ASP A 122 3.55 -12.65 -14.55
CA ASP A 122 4.29 -12.80 -15.81
C ASP A 122 3.91 -14.10 -16.58
N ASP A 123 2.96 -14.89 -16.06
CA ASP A 123 2.55 -16.15 -16.68
C ASP A 123 1.57 -15.92 -17.85
N ARG A 124 2.14 -15.64 -19.03
CA ARG A 124 1.54 -15.95 -20.32
C ARG A 124 2.33 -17.03 -21.05
#